data_AF-A0A1G2RCB0-F1
#
_entry.id   AF-A0A1G2RCB0-F1
#
_cell.length_a   1.000
_cell.length_b   1.000
_cell.length_c   1.000
_cell.angle_alpha   90.00
_cell.angle_beta   90.00
_cell.angle_gamma   90.00
#
_symmetry.space_group_name_H-M   'P 1'
#
loop_
_entity.id
_entity.type
_entity.pdbx_description
1 polymer ?
#
loop_
_entity_poly.entity_id
_entity_poly.type
_entity_poly.pdbx_seq_one_letter_code
_entity_poly.pdbx_strand_id
1 'polypeptide(L)'
;MSLRQIQKLESKLQNELREAGLPLAPSKIVGRLYRFRCEHGSHYHILAGTIQAIEVSDEGGLDLYVSNPRFWGERLISINHSNGKWMAYVDIKPREWSNEVLERMSEEEHERAIQEDIAAKFFEGGFLLL
;
A
#
# COMPACT_ATOMS: atom_id res chain seq x y z
N MET A 1 -18.56 -19.94 -1.60
CA MET A 1 -19.23 -18.76 -2.24
C MET A 1 -20.21 -19.23 -3.29
N SER A 2 -21.35 -18.57 -3.44
CA SER A 2 -22.34 -18.83 -4.50
C SER A 2 -22.00 -18.10 -5.80
N LEU A 3 -22.54 -18.56 -6.93
CA LEU A 3 -22.39 -17.92 -8.25
C LEU A 3 -22.75 -16.42 -8.24
N ARG A 4 -23.79 -16.03 -7.49
CA ARG A 4 -24.18 -14.62 -7.32
C ARG A 4 -23.15 -13.80 -6.54
N GLN A 5 -22.48 -14.40 -5.57
CA GLN A 5 -21.41 -13.73 -4.82
C GLN A 5 -20.19 -13.50 -5.70
N ILE A 6 -19.84 -14.49 -6.54
CA ILE A 6 -18.73 -14.39 -7.50
C ILE A 6 -18.99 -13.27 -8.52
N GLN A 7 -20.17 -13.23 -9.13
CA GLN A 7 -20.54 -12.19 -10.10
C GLN A 7 -20.56 -10.78 -9.48
N LYS A 8 -21.03 -10.65 -8.24
CA LYS A 8 -21.03 -9.37 -7.52
C LYS A 8 -19.60 -8.89 -7.23
N LEU A 9 -18.71 -9.81 -6.86
CA LEU A 9 -17.32 -9.52 -6.57
C LEU A 9 -16.54 -9.16 -7.85
N GLU A 10 -16.77 -9.88 -8.94
CA GLU A 10 -16.20 -9.58 -10.25
C GLU A 10 -16.62 -8.19 -10.78
N SER A 11 -17.91 -7.85 -10.65
CA SER A 11 -18.40 -6.53 -11.06
C SER A 11 -17.86 -5.41 -10.17
N LYS A 12 -17.78 -5.62 -8.85
CA LYS A 12 -17.18 -4.67 -7.90
C LYS A 12 -15.70 -4.44 -8.25
N LEU A 13 -14.95 -5.51 -8.49
CA LEU A 13 -13.54 -5.45 -8.88
C LEU A 13 -13.33 -4.72 -10.22
N GLN A 14 -14.17 -5.00 -11.22
CA GLN A 14 -14.11 -4.27 -12.50
C GLN A 14 -14.40 -2.78 -12.33
N ASN A 15 -15.30 -2.40 -11.42
CA ASN A 15 -15.53 -0.99 -11.10
C ASN A 15 -14.30 -0.38 -10.41
N GLU A 16 -13.73 -1.04 -9.41
CA GLU A 16 -12.57 -0.54 -8.66
C GLU A 16 -11.32 -0.43 -9.55
N LEU A 17 -11.06 -1.39 -10.43
CA LEU A 17 -10.01 -1.30 -11.45
C LEU A 17 -10.23 -0.10 -12.38
N ARG A 18 -11.48 0.14 -12.79
CA ARG A 18 -11.82 1.28 -13.65
C ARG A 18 -11.67 2.61 -12.94
N GLU A 19 -12.13 2.71 -11.70
CA GLU A 19 -11.96 3.88 -10.83
C GLU A 19 -10.46 4.17 -10.59
N ALA A 20 -9.64 3.11 -10.54
CA ALA A 20 -8.19 3.19 -10.51
C ALA A 20 -7.51 3.59 -11.82
N GLY A 21 -8.27 3.68 -12.92
CA GLY A 21 -7.71 3.86 -14.26
C GLY A 21 -6.98 2.63 -14.82
N LEU A 22 -7.10 1.47 -14.18
CA LEU A 22 -6.46 0.21 -14.56
C LEU A 22 -7.32 -0.62 -15.50
N PRO A 23 -6.71 -1.54 -16.29
CA PRO A 23 -7.47 -2.41 -17.16
C PRO A 23 -8.35 -3.38 -16.35
N LEU A 24 -9.55 -3.64 -16.88
CA LEU A 24 -10.61 -4.42 -16.22
C LEU A 24 -10.26 -5.90 -15.97
N ALA A 25 -9.24 -6.41 -16.65
CA ALA A 25 -8.75 -7.76 -16.45
C ALA A 25 -7.38 -7.69 -15.73
N PRO A 26 -7.26 -8.26 -14.52
CA PRO A 26 -5.96 -8.50 -13.88
C PRO A 26 -5.13 -9.40 -14.79
N SER A 27 -4.29 -8.80 -15.61
CA SER A 27 -3.25 -9.47 -16.37
C SER A 27 -1.91 -9.22 -15.67
N LYS A 28 -0.83 -9.91 -16.07
CA LYS A 28 0.52 -9.48 -15.67
C LYS A 28 0.78 -8.09 -16.27
N ILE A 29 0.39 -7.04 -15.56
CA ILE A 29 0.70 -5.67 -15.94
C ILE A 29 2.15 -5.41 -15.53
N VAL A 30 3.06 -5.60 -16.47
CA VAL A 30 4.45 -5.21 -16.31
C VAL A 30 4.63 -3.85 -16.97
N GLY A 31 4.91 -2.81 -16.17
CA GLY A 31 5.50 -1.57 -16.70
C GLY A 31 4.54 -0.41 -16.96
N ARG A 32 3.32 -0.42 -16.42
CA ARG A 32 2.45 0.78 -16.50
C ARG A 32 2.95 1.85 -15.57
N LEU A 33 3.20 3.04 -16.10
CA LEU A 33 3.65 4.18 -15.29
C LEU A 33 2.49 4.68 -14.42
N TYR A 34 2.81 5.05 -13.18
CA TYR A 34 1.86 5.67 -12.28
C TYR A 34 2.43 6.94 -11.66
N ARG A 35 1.53 7.77 -11.14
CA ARG A 35 1.84 8.83 -10.18
C ARG A 35 0.96 8.68 -8.95
N PHE A 36 1.58 8.80 -7.78
CA PHE A 36 0.86 8.86 -6.51
C PHE A 36 1.22 10.16 -5.79
N ARG A 37 0.21 10.96 -5.45
CA ARG A 37 0.37 12.24 -4.76
C ARG A 37 -0.21 12.13 -3.35
N CYS A 38 0.55 12.52 -2.34
CA CYS A 38 0.05 12.61 -0.96
C CYS A 38 0.46 13.94 -0.32
N GLU A 39 -0.28 14.32 0.73
CA GLU A 39 0.02 15.47 1.58
C GLU A 39 0.83 15.03 2.79
N HIS A 40 1.88 15.80 3.12
CA HIS A 40 2.64 15.61 4.35
C HIS A 40 3.07 16.96 4.91
N GLY A 41 2.50 17.32 6.07
CA GLY A 41 2.66 18.67 6.62
C GLY A 41 2.15 19.71 5.63
N SER A 42 3.02 20.63 5.22
CA SER A 42 2.70 21.71 4.26
C SER A 42 3.14 21.43 2.82
N HIS A 43 3.54 20.19 2.50
CA HIS A 43 4.11 19.84 1.19
C HIS A 43 3.32 18.73 0.50
N TYR A 44 3.35 18.76 -0.83
CA TYR A 44 2.91 17.65 -1.69
C TYR A 44 4.10 16.81 -2.11
N HIS A 45 3.96 15.49 -1.94
CA HIS A 45 4.93 14.54 -2.45
C HIS A 45 4.32 13.78 -3.62
N ILE A 46 5.09 13.66 -4.71
CA ILE A 46 4.68 12.93 -5.91
C ILE A 46 5.67 11.79 -6.09
N LEU A 47 5.16 10.56 -5.99
CA LEU A 47 5.85 9.36 -6.42
C LEU A 47 5.52 9.07 -7.86
N ALA A 48 6.51 8.59 -8.60
CA ALA A 48 6.31 7.98 -9.88
C ALA A 48 7.12 6.67 -9.95
N GLY A 49 6.59 5.71 -10.69
CA GLY A 49 7.18 4.40 -10.85
C GLY A 49 6.36 3.58 -11.84
N THR A 50 6.51 2.27 -11.79
CA THR A 50 5.74 1.33 -12.61
C THR A 50 4.96 0.33 -11.78
N ILE A 51 3.75 -0.03 -12.20
CA ILE A 51 3.03 -1.15 -11.63
C ILE A 51 3.68 -2.45 -12.13
N GLN A 52 3.97 -3.34 -11.19
CA GLN A 52 4.62 -4.63 -11.40
C GLN A 52 3.64 -5.79 -11.26
N ALA A 53 2.67 -5.69 -10.35
CA ALA A 53 1.61 -6.67 -10.16
C ALA A 53 0.38 -6.03 -9.53
N ILE A 54 -0.76 -6.71 -9.70
CA ILE A 54 -2.04 -6.35 -9.09
C ILE A 54 -2.55 -7.58 -8.34
N GLU A 55 -2.93 -7.39 -7.08
CA GLU A 55 -3.59 -8.37 -6.25
C GLU A 55 -4.94 -7.83 -5.78
N VAL A 56 -5.88 -8.73 -5.52
CA VAL A 56 -7.21 -8.39 -5.05
C VAL A 56 -7.42 -9.13 -3.75
N SER A 57 -7.71 -8.41 -2.67
CA SER A 57 -7.95 -9.01 -1.36
C SER A 57 -9.34 -9.65 -1.28
N ASP A 58 -9.52 -10.59 -0.36
CA ASP A 58 -10.82 -11.24 -0.12
C ASP A 58 -11.89 -10.25 0.37
N GLU A 59 -11.49 -9.12 0.96
CA GLU A 59 -12.37 -8.01 1.35
C GLU A 59 -12.73 -7.08 0.16
N GLY A 60 -12.14 -7.33 -1.01
CA GLY A 60 -12.30 -6.50 -2.20
C GLY A 60 -11.51 -5.19 -2.10
N GLY A 61 -10.30 -5.24 -1.55
CA GLY A 61 -9.29 -4.21 -1.75
C GLY A 61 -8.45 -4.53 -3.00
N LEU A 62 -7.91 -3.49 -3.63
CA LEU A 62 -7.02 -3.62 -4.78
C LEU A 62 -5.60 -3.23 -4.37
N ASP A 63 -4.65 -4.15 -4.44
CA ASP A 63 -3.24 -3.92 -4.11
C ASP A 63 -2.37 -3.84 -5.36
N LEU A 64 -1.65 -2.73 -5.50
CA LEU A 64 -0.71 -2.48 -6.59
C LEU A 64 0.71 -2.61 -6.06
N TYR A 65 1.44 -3.62 -6.54
CA TYR A 65 2.87 -3.73 -6.31
C TYR A 65 3.60 -2.85 -7.33
N VAL A 66 4.47 -1.98 -6.85
CA VAL A 66 5.07 -0.91 -7.66
C VAL A 66 6.59 -0.91 -7.62
N SER A 67 7.22 -0.48 -8.72
CA SER A 67 8.61 -0.10 -8.76
C SER A 67 8.78 1.31 -8.20
N ASN A 68 9.95 1.58 -7.62
CA ASN A 68 10.26 2.68 -6.71
C ASN A 68 10.03 2.31 -5.24
N PRO A 69 10.98 1.57 -4.63
CA PRO A 69 10.80 0.99 -3.31
C PRO A 69 10.99 2.02 -2.20
N ARG A 70 11.20 3.32 -2.45
CA ARG A 70 11.47 4.29 -1.39
C ARG A 70 10.44 5.41 -1.34
N PHE A 71 9.74 5.50 -0.22
CA PHE A 71 8.80 6.56 0.13
C PHE A 71 9.28 7.22 1.42
N TRP A 72 9.80 8.45 1.32
CA TRP A 72 10.40 9.17 2.45
C TRP A 72 11.53 8.42 3.19
N GLY A 73 12.33 7.64 2.45
CA GLY A 73 13.40 6.83 3.04
C GLY A 73 12.93 5.45 3.54
N GLU A 74 11.63 5.28 3.73
CA GLU A 74 10.98 4.01 4.07
C GLU A 74 10.69 3.17 2.84
N ARG A 75 10.50 1.86 3.03
CA ARG A 75 10.28 0.96 1.90
C ARG A 75 8.80 0.97 1.49
N LEU A 76 8.49 1.43 0.28
CA LEU A 76 7.14 1.31 -0.27
C LEU A 76 6.85 -0.16 -0.59
N ILE A 77 5.81 -0.72 0.04
CA ILE A 77 5.39 -2.10 -0.17
C ILE A 77 4.42 -2.15 -1.34
N SER A 78 3.34 -1.37 -1.26
CA SER A 78 2.27 -1.36 -2.25
C SER A 78 1.49 -0.04 -2.23
N ILE A 79 0.63 0.14 -3.22
CA ILE A 79 -0.41 1.16 -3.23
C ILE A 79 -1.75 0.42 -3.26
N ASN A 80 -2.58 0.64 -2.24
CA ASN A 80 -3.89 0.00 -2.11
C ASN A 80 -5.01 0.97 -2.49
N HIS A 81 -6.08 0.44 -3.09
CA HIS A 81 -7.37 1.10 -3.18
C HIS A 81 -8.43 0.32 -2.41
N SER A 82 -9.02 0.96 -1.41
CA SER A 82 -10.08 0.40 -0.58
C SER A 82 -11.04 1.50 -0.16
N ASN A 83 -12.34 1.20 -0.17
CA ASN A 83 -13.41 2.14 0.20
C ASN A 83 -13.32 3.51 -0.50
N GLY A 84 -12.94 3.53 -1.78
CA GLY A 84 -12.83 4.75 -2.59
C GLY A 84 -11.62 5.62 -2.27
N LYS A 85 -10.64 5.10 -1.52
CA LYS A 85 -9.43 5.83 -1.12
C LYS A 85 -8.17 5.12 -1.59
N TRP A 86 -7.19 5.92 -2.04
CA TRP A 86 -5.87 5.44 -2.39
C TRP A 86 -4.91 5.61 -1.22
N MET A 87 -4.23 4.53 -0.85
CA MET A 87 -3.30 4.50 0.28
C MET A 87 -1.95 3.97 -0.18
N ALA A 88 -0.87 4.68 0.12
CA ALA A 88 0.48 4.11 0.04
C ALA A 88 0.76 3.33 1.32
N TYR A 89 1.13 2.06 1.18
CA TYR A 89 1.48 1.16 2.27
C TYR A 89 3.00 1.04 2.35
N VAL A 90 3.59 1.52 3.45
CA VAL A 90 5.04 1.56 3.61
C VAL A 90 5.48 0.75 4.81
N ASP A 91 6.54 -0.03 4.57
CA ASP A 91 7.33 -0.71 5.58
C ASP A 91 8.16 0.37 6.29
N ILE A 92 7.83 0.65 7.55
CA ILE A 92 8.66 1.52 8.36
C ILE A 92 9.81 0.64 8.83
N LYS A 93 11.04 1.04 8.50
CA LYS A 93 12.17 0.30 9.00
C LYS A 93 12.11 0.27 10.53
N PRO A 94 12.30 -0.92 11.12
CA PRO A 94 12.46 -1.03 12.55
C PRO A 94 13.55 -0.08 13.05
N ARG A 95 13.33 0.57 14.19
CA ARG A 95 14.37 1.40 14.83
C ARG A 95 15.55 0.50 15.17
N GLU A 96 16.74 0.84 14.71
CA GLU A 96 17.95 0.15 15.17
C GLU A 96 18.16 0.44 16.66
N TRP A 97 17.80 -0.50 17.53
CA TRP A 97 18.08 -0.41 18.96
C TRP A 97 19.45 -0.98 19.29
N SER A 98 20.25 -0.21 20.04
CA SER A 98 21.44 -0.75 20.68
C SER A 98 21.07 -1.69 21.83
N ASN A 99 21.91 -2.68 22.13
CA ASN A 99 21.71 -3.61 23.25
C ASN A 99 21.47 -2.89 24.60
N GLU A 100 22.14 -1.76 24.86
CA GLU A 100 21.91 -0.95 26.07
C GLU A 100 20.50 -0.37 26.18
N VAL A 101 19.84 -0.11 25.04
CA VAL A 101 18.46 0.40 25.01
C VAL A 101 17.49 -0.74 25.27
N LEU A 102 17.73 -1.91 24.67
CA LEU A 102 16.92 -3.11 24.86
C LEU A 102 16.98 -3.61 26.32
N GLU A 103 18.13 -3.55 26.98
CA GLU A 103 18.31 -3.94 28.39
C GLU A 103 17.63 -2.98 29.39
N ARG A 104 17.32 -1.75 28.97
CA ARG A 104 16.67 -0.72 29.81
C ARG A 104 15.16 -0.64 29.59
N MET A 105 14.64 -1.29 28.56
CA MET A 105 13.21 -1.32 28.26
C MET A 105 12.51 -2.34 29.16
N SER A 106 11.36 -1.96 29.70
CA SER A 106 10.44 -2.92 30.31
C SER A 106 9.86 -3.88 29.27
N GLU A 107 9.39 -5.05 29.70
CA GLU A 107 8.77 -6.04 28.79
C GLU A 107 7.60 -5.43 27.99
N GLU A 108 6.77 -4.59 28.61
CA GLU A 108 5.65 -3.90 27.95
C GLU A 108 6.11 -2.82 26.95
N GLU A 109 7.25 -2.18 27.18
CA GLU A 109 7.87 -1.27 26.20
C GLU A 109 8.52 -2.04 25.06
N HIS A 110 9.10 -3.21 25.34
CA HIS A 110 9.71 -4.08 24.36
C HIS A 110 8.67 -4.66 23.40
N GLU A 111 7.54 -5.15 23.92
CA GLU A 111 6.43 -5.65 23.09
C GLU A 111 5.81 -4.55 22.22
N ARG A 112 5.60 -3.35 22.77
CA ARG A 112 5.13 -2.19 21.98
C ARG A 112 6.12 -1.80 20.91
N ALA A 113 7.41 -1.79 21.24
CA ALA A 113 8.45 -1.49 20.29
C ALA A 113 8.52 -2.52 19.16
N ILE A 114 8.39 -3.81 19.44
CA ILE A 114 8.27 -4.87 18.43
C ILE A 114 7.03 -4.63 17.54
N GLN A 115 5.88 -4.27 18.12
CA GLN A 115 4.69 -3.97 17.32
C GLN A 115 4.86 -2.71 16.47
N GLU A 116 5.55 -1.68 16.97
CA GLU A 116 5.89 -0.47 16.23
C GLU A 116 6.95 -0.72 15.14
N ASP A 117 7.85 -1.67 15.34
CA ASP A 117 8.87 -2.11 14.38
C ASP A 117 8.29 -2.98 13.25
N ILE A 118 7.21 -3.70 13.54
CA ILE A 118 6.41 -4.42 12.55
C ILE A 118 5.32 -3.50 11.96
N ALA A 119 5.18 -2.27 12.46
CA ALA A 119 4.12 -1.37 12.05
C ALA A 119 4.40 -0.80 10.66
N ALA A 120 3.52 -1.09 9.73
CA ALA A 120 3.45 -0.39 8.48
C ALA A 120 2.54 0.85 8.58
N LYS A 121 2.87 1.90 7.83
CA LYS A 121 2.09 3.14 7.77
C LYS A 121 1.30 3.22 6.48
N PHE A 122 0.13 3.82 6.58
CA PHE A 122 -0.74 4.12 5.45
C PHE A 122 -0.79 5.63 5.22
N PHE A 123 -0.58 6.05 3.98
CA PHE A 123 -0.68 7.45 3.59
C PHE A 123 -1.76 7.62 2.52
N GLU A 124 -2.81 8.37 2.85
CA GLU A 124 -3.88 8.69 1.91
C GLU A 124 -3.35 9.64 0.81
N GLY A 125 -3.80 9.42 -0.42
CA GLY A 125 -3.38 10.22 -1.55
C GLY A 125 -4.28 10.10 -2.77
N GLY A 126 -3.82 10.70 -3.87
CA GLY A 126 -4.40 10.57 -5.20
C GLY A 126 -3.52 9.70 -6.09
N PHE A 127 -4.15 8.78 -6.81
CA PHE A 127 -3.49 7.90 -7.77
C PHE A 127 -3.86 8.29 -9.20
N LEU A 128 -2.86 8.24 -10.09
CA LEU A 128 -3.04 8.48 -11.52
C LEU A 128 -2.23 7.46 -12.31
N LEU A 129 -2.90 6.73 -13.21
CA LEU A 129 -2.23 5.93 -14.22
C LEU A 129 -1.82 6.82 -15.41
N LEU A 130 -0.61 6.59 -15.96
CA LEU A 130 -0.04 7.33 -17.10
C LEU A 130 -0.06 6.51 -18.41
#